data_AF-A0A0W0YFJ5-F1
#
_entry.id   AF-A0A0W0YFJ5-F1
#
_cell.length_a   1.000
_cell.length_b   1.000
_cell.length_c   1.000
_cell.angle_alpha   90.00
_cell.angle_beta   90.00
_cell.angle_gamma   90.00
#
_symmetry.space_group_name_H-M   'P 1'
#
loop_
_entity.id
_entity.type
_entity.pdbx_description
1 polymer ?
#
loop_
_entity_poly.entity_id
_entity_poly.type
_entity_poly.pdbx_seq_one_letter_code
_entity_poly.pdbx_strand_id
1 'polypeptide(L)'
;MKVFVSLLLMMVICASNAQIYKWVDSQGGVHFSDTPHKGAQIITLPDEQNSSSPSSSTPQTATESNESQEHSPVKLKHSYTKIEIVQPESGATIRNNQGFVTVTAQTEPDLFPGDKLQLLYDSAALGEPQKNPVFEINGMYRGSHILAIQVMDEDGNVLDSSDPITIYVFRPRVGMVPGTKPH
;
A
#
# COMPACT_ATOMS: atom_id res chain seq x y z
N MET A 1 -33.09 25.09 33.99
CA MET A 1 -32.46 23.80 34.35
C MET A 1 -32.64 22.66 33.34
N LYS A 2 -33.47 22.79 32.29
CA LYS A 2 -33.61 21.76 31.23
C LYS A 2 -32.70 22.02 30.01
N VAL A 3 -32.48 23.30 29.68
CA VAL A 3 -31.61 23.74 28.57
C VAL A 3 -30.13 23.47 28.84
N PHE A 4 -29.71 23.58 30.11
CA PHE A 4 -28.33 23.29 30.52
C PHE A 4 -27.97 21.80 30.39
N VAL A 5 -28.95 20.90 30.57
CA VAL A 5 -28.77 19.45 30.38
C VAL A 5 -28.70 19.10 28.90
N SER A 6 -29.46 19.80 28.04
CA SER A 6 -29.41 19.59 26.59
C SER A 6 -28.09 20.03 25.95
N LEU A 7 -27.44 21.07 26.50
CA LEU A 7 -26.17 21.57 25.97
C LEU A 7 -24.97 20.68 26.36
N LEU A 8 -25.04 20.00 27.51
CA LEU A 8 -24.00 19.07 27.95
C LEU A 8 -24.01 17.75 27.15
N LEU A 9 -25.15 17.35 26.59
CA LEU A 9 -25.31 16.10 25.84
C LEU A 9 -24.75 16.17 24.40
N MET A 10 -24.62 17.38 23.83
CA MET A 10 -24.17 17.57 22.43
C MET A 10 -22.65 17.55 22.27
N MET A 11 -21.88 17.73 23.36
CA MET A 11 -20.43 17.94 23.29
C MET A 11 -19.59 16.65 23.31
N VAL A 12 -20.22 15.47 23.37
CA VAL A 12 -19.55 14.18 23.63
C VAL A 12 -19.14 13.41 22.36
N ILE A 13 -19.43 13.90 21.15
CA ILE A 13 -19.36 13.03 19.94
C ILE A 13 -18.05 13.15 19.12
N CYS A 14 -17.11 14.04 19.43
CA CYS A 14 -15.92 14.20 18.57
C CYS A 14 -14.60 13.82 19.25
N ALA A 15 -14.31 12.52 19.32
CA ALA A 15 -12.96 12.01 19.53
C ALA A 15 -12.78 10.63 18.87
N SER A 16 -12.74 10.57 17.54
CA SER A 16 -12.24 9.38 16.83
C SER A 16 -10.71 9.45 16.76
N ASN A 17 -10.04 8.78 17.71
CA ASN A 17 -8.62 8.45 17.56
C ASN A 17 -8.53 7.20 16.67
N ALA A 18 -8.14 7.35 15.40
CA ALA A 18 -7.77 6.20 14.57
C ALA A 18 -6.37 5.75 14.99
N GLN A 19 -6.30 4.67 15.76
CA GLN A 19 -5.05 4.07 16.22
C GLN A 19 -4.68 2.93 15.27
N ILE A 20 -3.60 3.12 14.52
CA ILE A 20 -3.08 2.11 13.58
C ILE A 20 -2.16 1.16 14.37
N TYR A 21 -2.52 -0.11 14.44
CA TYR A 21 -1.74 -1.12 15.16
C TYR A 21 -0.87 -1.90 14.18
N LYS A 22 0.45 -1.86 14.41
CA LYS A 22 1.46 -2.67 13.72
C LYS A 22 1.72 -3.92 14.53
N TRP A 23 1.65 -5.09 13.91
CA TRP A 23 2.17 -6.32 14.50
C TRP A 23 3.11 -7.02 13.53
N VAL A 24 4.06 -7.74 14.10
CA VAL A 24 5.04 -8.54 13.37
C VAL A 24 4.71 -9.99 13.68
N ASP A 25 4.42 -10.77 12.65
CA ASP A 25 4.16 -12.19 12.83
C ASP A 25 5.47 -12.96 13.10
N SER A 26 5.35 -14.23 13.48
CA SER A 26 6.48 -15.14 13.71
C SER A 26 7.27 -15.46 12.43
N GLN A 27 6.94 -14.86 11.29
CA GLN A 27 7.60 -15.00 10.00
C GLN A 27 8.22 -13.68 9.50
N GLY A 28 8.19 -12.61 10.31
CA GLY A 28 8.78 -11.32 9.98
C GLY A 28 7.92 -10.42 9.07
N GLY A 29 6.68 -10.84 8.77
CA GLY A 29 5.70 -10.06 8.03
C GLY A 29 5.14 -8.92 8.89
N VAL A 30 5.22 -7.69 8.38
CA VAL A 30 4.66 -6.52 9.05
C VAL A 30 3.23 -6.31 8.57
N HIS A 31 2.27 -6.48 9.47
CA HIS A 31 0.84 -6.30 9.20
C HIS A 31 0.29 -5.09 9.96
N PHE A 32 -0.56 -4.31 9.29
CA PHE A 32 -1.29 -3.18 9.87
C PHE A 32 -2.79 -3.52 9.92
N SER A 33 -3.44 -3.34 11.07
CA SER A 33 -4.88 -3.54 11.21
C SER A 33 -5.52 -2.49 12.12
N ASP A 34 -6.76 -2.11 11.79
CA ASP A 34 -7.58 -1.12 12.49
C ASP A 34 -8.69 -1.79 13.34
N THR A 35 -8.53 -3.07 13.67
CA THR A 35 -9.51 -3.84 14.48
C THR A 35 -8.84 -4.60 15.64
N PRO A 36 -9.26 -4.36 16.90
CA PRO A 36 -8.60 -4.93 18.08
C PRO A 36 -8.94 -6.41 18.31
N HIS A 37 -7.93 -7.25 18.58
CA HIS A 37 -8.07 -8.63 19.04
C HIS A 37 -7.48 -8.82 20.45
N LYS A 38 -8.07 -9.74 21.23
CA LYS A 38 -7.68 -9.99 22.64
C LYS A 38 -6.30 -10.63 22.74
N GLY A 39 -5.37 -9.99 23.45
CA GLY A 39 -4.06 -10.57 23.82
C GLY A 39 -2.85 -9.63 23.83
N ALA A 40 -3.01 -8.34 23.55
CA ALA A 40 -1.89 -7.41 23.42
C ALA A 40 -1.20 -7.08 24.76
N GLN A 41 0.12 -7.28 24.82
CA GLN A 41 0.99 -6.72 25.86
C GLN A 41 1.46 -5.32 25.45
N ILE A 42 1.52 -4.43 26.45
CA ILE A 42 1.80 -3.00 26.31
C ILE A 42 3.30 -2.79 26.07
N ILE A 43 3.65 -2.05 25.01
CA ILE A 43 5.01 -1.51 24.81
C ILE A 43 4.92 0.01 24.84
N THR A 44 5.58 0.60 25.84
CA THR A 44 5.77 2.04 26.00
C THR A 44 6.82 2.52 25.01
N LEU A 45 6.43 3.37 24.06
CA LEU A 45 7.36 4.13 23.22
C LEU A 45 7.92 5.30 24.04
N PRO A 46 9.25 5.50 24.12
CA PRO A 46 9.81 6.75 24.58
C PRO A 46 9.67 7.83 23.50
N ASP A 47 9.39 9.05 23.96
CA ASP A 47 9.18 10.26 23.18
C ASP A 47 10.33 10.62 22.23
N GLU A 48 9.93 11.33 21.19
CA GLU A 48 10.72 11.99 20.15
C GLU A 48 11.98 12.69 20.69
N GLN A 49 13.07 12.68 19.90
CA GLN A 49 13.74 13.92 19.47
C GLN A 49 15.00 13.72 18.61
N ASN A 50 15.04 14.53 17.55
CA ASN A 50 16.19 15.24 16.95
C ASN A 50 17.07 14.59 15.87
N SER A 51 17.12 15.37 14.77
CA SER A 51 18.06 15.41 13.65
C SER A 51 19.52 15.07 13.96
N SER A 52 20.18 14.36 13.03
CA SER A 52 21.40 14.79 12.28
C SER A 52 22.06 13.59 11.57
N SER A 53 22.34 13.71 10.27
CA SER A 53 23.29 12.85 9.52
C SER A 53 24.75 13.13 10.00
N PRO A 54 25.84 12.45 9.54
CA PRO A 54 25.96 11.26 8.66
C PRO A 54 27.03 10.20 9.13
N SER A 55 27.13 9.11 8.35
CA SER A 55 28.34 8.29 8.07
C SER A 55 29.01 7.40 9.14
N SER A 56 29.22 6.15 8.69
CA SER A 56 30.33 5.22 8.96
C SER A 56 30.51 4.63 10.35
N SER A 57 30.20 3.34 10.49
CA SER A 57 31.11 2.28 11.01
C SER A 57 30.41 0.91 11.08
N THR A 58 30.88 -0.04 10.27
CA THR A 58 30.98 -1.48 10.65
C THR A 58 32.31 -1.63 11.44
N PRO A 59 32.65 -2.76 12.12
CA PRO A 59 31.94 -4.04 12.33
C PRO A 59 32.10 -4.70 13.74
N GLN A 60 31.11 -5.46 14.24
CA GLN A 60 31.34 -6.62 15.16
C GLN A 60 30.01 -7.38 15.39
N THR A 61 29.82 -8.57 14.80
CA THR A 61 30.15 -9.93 15.29
C THR A 61 29.27 -10.47 16.44
N ALA A 62 28.63 -11.59 16.10
CA ALA A 62 28.17 -12.73 16.90
C ALA A 62 27.00 -12.54 17.88
N THR A 63 25.91 -13.25 17.58
CA THR A 63 25.46 -14.33 18.46
C THR A 63 24.81 -15.42 17.60
N GLU A 64 25.48 -16.56 17.50
CA GLU A 64 24.86 -17.83 17.14
C GLU A 64 23.78 -18.18 18.17
N SER A 65 22.59 -18.51 17.71
CA SER A 65 21.79 -19.52 18.37
C SER A 65 21.08 -20.37 17.34
N ASN A 66 21.05 -21.65 17.69
CA ASN A 66 21.12 -22.80 16.83
C ASN A 66 19.71 -23.37 16.55
N GLU A 67 19.57 -24.00 15.40
CA GLU A 67 18.61 -25.06 15.04
C GLU A 67 17.12 -24.91 15.40
N SER A 68 16.30 -24.73 14.37
CA SER A 68 15.28 -25.75 14.13
C SER A 68 15.12 -25.97 12.62
N GLN A 69 15.72 -27.08 12.19
CA GLN A 69 15.67 -27.62 10.84
C GLN A 69 14.29 -28.27 10.66
N GLU A 70 13.32 -27.52 10.12
CA GLU A 70 12.07 -28.10 9.64
C GLU A 70 12.12 -28.24 8.12
N HIS A 71 11.95 -29.49 7.70
CA HIS A 71 12.07 -29.99 6.34
C HIS A 71 10.87 -29.53 5.49
N SER A 72 10.72 -28.23 5.25
CA SER A 72 9.88 -27.74 4.15
C SER A 72 10.61 -28.02 2.84
N PRO A 73 9.92 -28.47 1.76
CA PRO A 73 10.56 -28.59 0.46
C PRO A 73 11.21 -27.24 0.18
N VAL A 74 12.50 -27.24 -0.10
CA VAL A 74 13.25 -26.05 -0.47
C VAL A 74 12.68 -25.58 -1.80
N LYS A 75 11.53 -24.88 -1.76
CA LYS A 75 11.12 -23.97 -2.80
C LYS A 75 12.25 -22.96 -2.82
N LEU A 76 13.03 -23.00 -3.90
CA LEU A 76 14.02 -21.98 -4.19
C LEU A 76 13.27 -20.65 -4.12
N LYS A 77 13.37 -19.96 -2.98
CA LYS A 77 12.79 -18.64 -2.79
C LYS A 77 13.64 -17.72 -3.65
N HIS A 78 13.23 -17.58 -4.91
CA HIS A 78 13.82 -16.58 -5.76
C HIS A 78 13.35 -15.21 -5.25
N SER A 79 14.28 -14.27 -5.17
CA SER A 79 14.01 -12.91 -4.69
C SER A 79 14.03 -11.94 -5.87
N TYR A 80 13.20 -10.92 -5.78
CA TYR A 80 13.26 -9.79 -6.70
C TYR A 80 14.19 -8.73 -6.12
N THR A 81 15.09 -8.21 -6.96
CA THR A 81 15.97 -7.10 -6.57
C THR A 81 15.27 -5.76 -6.77
N LYS A 82 14.36 -5.70 -7.74
CA LYS A 82 13.63 -4.50 -8.12
C LYS A 82 12.22 -4.85 -8.55
N ILE A 83 11.25 -4.13 -8.02
CA ILE A 83 9.85 -4.16 -8.45
C ILE A 83 9.40 -2.71 -8.45
N GLU A 84 9.01 -2.19 -9.60
CA GLU A 84 8.58 -0.80 -9.71
C GLU A 84 7.44 -0.63 -10.71
N ILE A 85 6.66 0.43 -10.52
CA ILE A 85 5.70 0.89 -11.52
C ILE A 85 6.43 1.89 -12.42
N VAL A 86 6.63 1.52 -13.68
CA VAL A 86 7.30 2.37 -14.68
C VAL A 86 6.33 3.32 -15.36
N GLN A 87 5.04 2.97 -15.40
CA GLN A 87 4.00 3.86 -15.89
C GLN A 87 2.71 3.62 -15.11
N PRO A 88 1.96 4.64 -14.70
CA PRO A 88 2.34 6.06 -14.69
C PRO A 88 3.52 6.36 -13.76
N GLU A 89 4.23 7.46 -14.00
CA GLU A 89 5.27 7.95 -13.09
C GLU A 89 4.66 8.39 -11.74
N SER A 90 5.46 8.36 -10.68
CA SER A 90 5.06 8.91 -9.39
C SER A 90 4.76 10.42 -9.49
N GLY A 91 3.62 10.83 -8.97
CA GLY A 91 3.08 12.18 -9.06
C GLY A 91 2.38 12.51 -10.38
N ALA A 92 2.24 11.56 -11.31
CA ALA A 92 1.60 11.81 -12.59
C ALA A 92 0.14 12.27 -12.44
N THR A 93 -0.26 13.22 -13.30
CA THR A 93 -1.65 13.68 -13.38
C THR A 93 -2.36 13.04 -14.57
N ILE A 94 -3.32 12.16 -14.31
CA ILE A 94 -4.14 11.53 -15.32
C ILE A 94 -5.36 12.41 -15.63
N ARG A 95 -5.49 12.81 -16.91
CA ARG A 95 -6.62 13.61 -17.39
C ARG A 95 -7.54 12.75 -18.25
N ASN A 96 -8.33 11.90 -17.61
CA ASN A 96 -9.25 10.99 -18.30
C ASN A 96 -10.65 11.06 -17.67
N ASN A 97 -11.66 11.39 -18.47
CA ASN A 97 -13.05 11.54 -18.01
C ASN A 97 -13.67 10.22 -17.53
N GLN A 98 -13.21 9.09 -18.07
CA GLN A 98 -13.65 7.75 -17.68
C GLN A 98 -12.87 7.21 -16.48
N GLY A 99 -11.81 7.90 -16.03
CA GLY A 99 -10.93 7.40 -14.98
C GLY A 99 -10.16 6.15 -15.42
N PHE A 100 -9.86 6.03 -16.72
CA PHE A 100 -9.04 4.96 -17.25
C PHE A 100 -7.55 5.26 -17.01
N VAL A 101 -6.83 4.30 -16.41
CA VAL A 101 -5.40 4.37 -16.14
C VAL A 101 -4.78 3.02 -16.52
N THR A 102 -3.74 3.05 -17.34
CA THR A 102 -2.89 1.88 -17.60
C THR A 102 -1.69 1.94 -16.69
N VAL A 103 -1.44 0.85 -15.96
CA VAL A 103 -0.31 0.69 -15.05
C VAL A 103 0.60 -0.40 -15.61
N THR A 104 1.88 -0.07 -15.82
CA THR A 104 2.90 -0.98 -16.28
C THR A 104 3.95 -1.13 -15.19
N ALA A 105 4.20 -2.37 -14.80
CA ALA A 105 5.22 -2.75 -13.83
C ALA A 105 6.50 -3.24 -14.53
N GLN A 106 7.61 -3.19 -13.81
CA GLN A 106 8.86 -3.83 -14.18
C GLN A 106 9.41 -4.59 -12.97
N THR A 107 9.97 -5.77 -13.21
CA THR A 107 10.64 -6.59 -12.21
C THR A 107 12.06 -6.91 -12.67
N GLU A 108 13.02 -6.90 -11.75
CA GLU A 108 14.38 -7.42 -11.99
C GLU A 108 14.74 -8.43 -10.88
N PRO A 109 15.06 -9.69 -11.23
CA PRO A 109 14.99 -10.30 -12.56
C PRO A 109 13.55 -10.38 -13.11
N ASP A 110 13.41 -10.81 -14.37
CA ASP A 110 12.10 -11.09 -14.96
C ASP A 110 11.28 -12.04 -14.07
N LEU A 111 9.95 -11.90 -14.14
CA LEU A 111 9.02 -12.67 -13.32
C LEU A 111 9.31 -14.18 -13.43
N PHE A 112 9.61 -14.83 -12.30
CA PHE A 112 9.89 -16.26 -12.28
C PHE A 112 8.68 -17.09 -12.73
N PRO A 113 8.90 -18.25 -13.37
CA PRO A 113 7.81 -19.11 -13.79
C PRO A 113 6.99 -19.62 -12.60
N GLY A 114 5.71 -19.27 -12.56
CA GLY A 114 4.77 -19.67 -11.50
C GLY A 114 4.26 -18.46 -10.72
N ASP A 115 5.14 -17.48 -10.53
CA ASP A 115 4.83 -16.24 -9.84
C ASP A 115 3.88 -15.36 -10.66
N LYS A 116 3.14 -14.53 -9.94
CA LYS A 116 2.11 -13.64 -10.46
C LYS A 116 2.27 -12.27 -9.85
N LEU A 117 1.82 -11.26 -10.57
CA LEU A 117 1.75 -9.88 -10.14
C LEU A 117 0.30 -9.51 -9.85
N GLN A 118 0.08 -8.73 -8.80
CA GLN A 118 -1.22 -8.16 -8.50
C GLN A 118 -1.07 -6.66 -8.21
N LEU A 119 -2.00 -5.88 -8.74
CA LEU A 119 -2.04 -4.45 -8.54
C LEU A 119 -2.77 -4.14 -7.23
N LEU A 120 -2.19 -3.27 -6.42
CA LEU A 120 -2.82 -2.66 -5.27
C LEU A 120 -3.28 -1.25 -5.66
N TYR A 121 -4.55 -0.96 -5.39
CA TYR A 121 -5.17 0.36 -5.56
C TYR A 121 -5.70 0.82 -4.20
N ASP A 122 -5.15 1.91 -3.68
CA ASP A 122 -5.44 2.46 -2.34
C ASP A 122 -5.37 1.37 -1.25
N SER A 123 -4.28 0.58 -1.29
CA SER A 123 -4.01 -0.57 -0.40
C SER A 123 -4.96 -1.76 -0.52
N ALA A 124 -5.88 -1.76 -1.49
CA ALA A 124 -6.74 -2.90 -1.79
C ALA A 124 -6.28 -3.62 -3.07
N ALA A 125 -6.27 -4.95 -3.05
CA ALA A 125 -5.98 -5.75 -4.22
C ALA A 125 -7.02 -5.53 -5.32
N LEU A 126 -6.54 -5.21 -6.52
CA LEU A 126 -7.36 -4.96 -7.70
C LEU A 126 -7.17 -6.08 -8.72
N GLY A 127 -8.26 -6.81 -8.96
CA GLY A 127 -8.28 -7.92 -9.91
C GLY A 127 -7.53 -9.16 -9.41
N GLU A 128 -7.49 -10.18 -10.26
CA GLU A 128 -6.81 -11.45 -9.96
C GLU A 128 -5.31 -11.37 -10.25
N PRO A 129 -4.46 -12.12 -9.51
CA PRO A 129 -3.03 -12.18 -9.78
C PRO A 129 -2.73 -12.74 -11.18
N GLN A 130 -1.90 -12.04 -11.94
CA GLN A 130 -1.61 -12.33 -13.35
C GLN A 130 -0.12 -12.22 -13.68
N LYS A 131 0.32 -12.89 -14.76
CA LYS A 131 1.73 -12.84 -15.19
C LYS A 131 2.08 -11.59 -15.99
N ASN A 132 1.09 -10.95 -16.59
CA ASN A 132 1.28 -9.76 -17.41
C ASN A 132 1.57 -8.56 -16.50
N PRO A 133 2.67 -7.81 -16.71
CA PRO A 133 2.97 -6.62 -15.91
C PRO A 133 2.13 -5.39 -16.27
N VAL A 134 1.16 -5.52 -17.18
CA VAL A 134 0.26 -4.44 -17.59
C VAL A 134 -1.12 -4.64 -16.99
N PHE A 135 -1.60 -3.61 -16.29
CA PHE A 135 -2.87 -3.58 -15.59
C PHE A 135 -3.70 -2.40 -16.06
N GLU A 136 -5.02 -2.56 -16.05
CA GLU A 136 -5.95 -1.52 -16.43
C GLU A 136 -6.91 -1.24 -15.29
N ILE A 137 -6.95 0.03 -14.88
CA ILE A 137 -7.93 0.51 -13.91
C ILE A 137 -8.98 1.29 -14.69
N ASN A 138 -10.24 0.91 -14.52
CA ASN A 138 -11.38 1.60 -15.08
C ASN A 138 -12.16 2.31 -13.97
N GLY A 139 -12.65 3.52 -14.25
CA GLY A 139 -13.53 4.23 -13.32
C GLY A 139 -12.84 4.83 -12.11
N MET A 140 -11.51 4.99 -12.11
CA MET A 140 -10.78 5.61 -10.99
C MET A 140 -11.37 6.98 -10.65
N TYR A 141 -11.69 7.20 -9.37
CA TYR A 141 -12.31 8.44 -8.92
C TYR A 141 -11.36 9.64 -9.11
N ARG A 142 -11.91 10.85 -9.01
CA ARG A 142 -11.07 12.06 -9.03
C ARG A 142 -10.36 12.20 -7.69
N GLY A 143 -9.11 12.65 -7.70
CA GLY A 143 -8.34 12.86 -6.47
C GLY A 143 -6.96 12.24 -6.54
N SER A 144 -6.38 12.00 -5.36
CA SER A 144 -5.10 11.33 -5.18
C SER A 144 -5.34 9.85 -4.93
N HIS A 145 -4.56 9.00 -5.58
CA HIS A 145 -4.63 7.54 -5.44
C HIS A 145 -3.23 6.96 -5.29
N ILE A 146 -3.12 5.89 -4.51
CA ILE A 146 -1.87 5.17 -4.27
C ILE A 146 -1.92 3.85 -5.05
N LEU A 147 -0.85 3.58 -5.80
CA LEU A 147 -0.68 2.35 -6.56
C LEU A 147 0.59 1.63 -6.11
N ALA A 148 0.52 0.31 -5.99
CA ALA A 148 1.68 -0.55 -5.74
C ALA A 148 1.49 -1.91 -6.43
N ILE A 149 2.58 -2.65 -6.65
CA ILE A 149 2.54 -3.99 -7.23
C ILE A 149 3.04 -4.98 -6.19
N GLN A 150 2.31 -6.06 -5.98
CA GLN A 150 2.78 -7.19 -5.19
C GLN A 150 3.06 -8.39 -6.08
N VAL A 151 4.12 -9.12 -5.75
CA VAL A 151 4.44 -10.41 -6.35
C VAL A 151 3.90 -11.50 -5.45
N MET A 152 3.27 -12.49 -6.05
CA MET A 152 2.67 -13.63 -5.38
C MET A 152 3.21 -14.93 -5.96
N ASP A 153 3.42 -15.92 -5.11
CA ASP A 153 3.79 -17.27 -5.54
C ASP A 153 2.60 -18.03 -6.15
N GLU A 154 2.85 -19.23 -6.63
CA GLU A 154 1.82 -20.12 -7.18
C GLU A 154 0.75 -20.53 -6.14
N ASP A 155 1.09 -20.50 -4.85
CA ASP A 155 0.19 -20.84 -3.74
C ASP A 155 -0.65 -19.63 -3.27
N GLY A 156 -0.36 -18.43 -3.78
CA GLY A 156 -1.03 -17.18 -3.42
C GLY A 156 -0.41 -16.42 -2.24
N ASN A 157 0.78 -16.79 -1.79
CA ASN A 157 1.51 -16.04 -0.76
C ASN A 157 2.21 -14.84 -1.39
N VAL A 158 2.20 -13.69 -0.70
CA VAL A 158 2.92 -12.50 -1.13
C VAL A 158 4.42 -12.72 -0.88
N LEU A 159 5.22 -12.65 -1.94
CA LEU A 159 6.68 -12.79 -1.89
C LEU A 159 7.36 -11.44 -1.64
N ASP A 160 6.92 -10.41 -2.34
CA ASP A 160 7.54 -9.07 -2.31
C ASP A 160 6.57 -8.00 -2.84
N SER A 161 6.87 -6.72 -2.61
CA SER A 161 6.06 -5.58 -3.06
C SER A 161 6.91 -4.42 -3.54
N SER A 162 6.42 -3.70 -4.55
CA SER A 162 7.01 -2.45 -4.99
C SER A 162 6.82 -1.34 -3.95
N ASP A 163 7.64 -0.30 -4.09
CA ASP A 163 7.35 0.98 -3.45
C ASP A 163 6.02 1.54 -3.99
N PRO A 164 5.20 2.16 -3.12
CA PRO A 164 3.96 2.78 -3.53
C PRO A 164 4.22 4.10 -4.27
N ILE A 165 3.52 4.31 -5.38
CA ILE A 165 3.49 5.59 -6.09
C ILE A 165 2.16 6.28 -5.85
N THR A 166 2.17 7.62 -5.86
CA THR A 166 0.94 8.41 -5.80
C THR A 166 0.64 9.01 -7.16
N ILE A 167 -0.59 8.93 -7.62
CA ILE A 167 -1.05 9.58 -8.85
C ILE A 167 -2.26 10.47 -8.60
N TYR A 168 -2.51 11.41 -9.49
CA TYR A 168 -3.63 12.34 -9.40
C TYR A 168 -4.57 12.20 -10.58
N VAL A 169 -5.84 11.94 -10.34
CA VAL A 169 -6.85 11.86 -11.40
C VAL A 169 -7.69 13.13 -11.44
N PHE A 170 -7.70 13.76 -12.61
CA PHE A 170 -8.53 14.91 -12.92
C PHE A 170 -9.56 14.56 -14.00
N ARG A 171 -10.83 14.79 -13.70
CA ARG A 171 -11.93 14.67 -14.66
C ARG A 171 -12.35 16.07 -15.11
N PRO A 172 -11.86 16.57 -16.26
CA PRO A 172 -12.32 17.85 -16.78
C PRO A 172 -13.82 17.78 -17.06
N ARG A 173 -14.56 18.78 -16.58
CA ARG A 173 -15.94 18.98 -17.01
C ARG A 173 -15.95 19.23 -18.52
N VAL A 174 -16.64 18.39 -19.28
CA VAL A 174 -16.97 18.71 -20.67
C VAL A 174 -17.98 19.86 -20.63
N GLY A 175 -17.56 21.04 -21.08
CA GLY A 175 -18.39 22.24 -21.07
C GLY A 175 -19.55 22.09 -22.05
N MET A 176 -20.74 22.50 -21.61
CA MET A 176 -21.90 22.76 -22.46
C MET A 176 -21.47 23.61 -23.66
N VAL A 177 -21.75 23.15 -24.87
CA VAL A 177 -21.44 23.86 -26.12
C VAL A 177 -22.08 25.25 -26.06
N PRO A 178 -21.35 26.36 -26.24
CA PRO A 178 -21.94 27.69 -26.27
C PRO A 178 -22.85 27.85 -27.50
N GLY A 179 -24.16 27.92 -27.26
CA GLY A 179 -25.15 28.60 -28.08
C GLY A 179 -25.15 28.31 -29.59
N THR A 180 -25.86 27.26 -29.99
CA THR A 180 -26.59 27.33 -31.27
C THR A 180 -27.68 28.40 -31.13
N LYS A 181 -27.41 29.62 -31.58
CA LYS A 181 -28.47 30.60 -31.82
C LYS A 181 -29.34 30.06 -32.96
N PRO A 182 -30.67 29.92 -32.78
CA PRO A 182 -31.54 29.69 -33.91
C PRO A 182 -31.72 31.03 -34.63
N HIS A 183 -31.23 31.12 -35.87
CA HIS A 183 -31.74 32.04 -36.89
C HIS A 183 -31.45 31.44 -38.27
#